data_AF-A0A3D1DDE9-F1
#
_entry.id   AF-A0A3D1DDE9-F1
#
_cell.length_a   1.000
_cell.length_b   1.000
_cell.length_c   1.000
_cell.angle_alpha   90.00
_cell.angle_beta   90.00
_cell.angle_gamma   90.00
#
_symmetry.space_group_name_H-M   'P 1'
#
loop_
_entity.id
_entity.type
_entity.pdbx_description
1 polymer ?
#
loop_
_entity_poly.entity_id
_entity_poly.type
_entity_poly.pdbx_seq_one_letter_code
_entity_poly.pdbx_strand_id
1 'polypeptide(L)'
;MAAFTTLDWVVIAAYFMLLVGLVVWSTRRRQNSSADYFLAGRHLGWFVVGASIFASNVGSEHIVGLAGTGARSGVVFGHFELHSWLILLLGWVFVPIYMRARVFTMPEFLEQRYSPWARWFLSLITLVGYVLTKVSVTVYAGGVVFEALMGIDFWVGAVAIVVLTGVYTVIGGLRAVVYTESLQAIVLIVGSA
;
A
#
# COMPACT_ATOMS: atom_id res chain seq x y z
N MET A 1 2.64 30.08 8.37
CA MET A 1 2.09 29.47 7.15
C MET A 1 3.14 29.61 6.07
N ALA A 2 3.94 28.56 5.85
CA ALA A 2 4.86 28.55 4.71
C ALA A 2 4.00 28.33 3.47
N ALA A 3 3.79 29.39 2.68
CA ALA A 3 3.14 29.27 1.39
C ALA A 3 4.02 28.37 0.51
N PHE A 4 3.46 27.28 -0.01
CA PHE A 4 4.12 26.43 -0.99
C PHE A 4 4.79 27.29 -2.05
N THR A 5 6.08 27.07 -2.26
CA THR A 5 6.82 27.76 -3.31
C THR A 5 6.34 27.23 -4.66
N THR A 6 6.54 28.02 -5.73
CA THR A 6 6.24 27.57 -7.09
C THR A 6 6.98 26.27 -7.44
N LEU A 7 8.15 26.05 -6.85
CA LEU A 7 8.93 24.83 -7.01
C LEU A 7 8.23 23.61 -6.39
N ASP A 8 7.62 23.75 -5.22
CA ASP A 8 6.88 22.66 -4.55
C ASP A 8 5.69 22.20 -5.39
N TRP A 9 4.93 23.15 -5.96
CA TRP A 9 3.82 22.85 -6.87
C TRP A 9 4.27 22.14 -8.14
N VAL A 10 5.42 22.53 -8.70
CA VAL A 10 6.01 21.87 -9.87
C VAL A 10 6.41 20.43 -9.55
N VAL A 11 7.00 20.19 -8.37
CA VAL A 11 7.39 18.84 -7.93
C VAL A 11 6.16 17.95 -7.72
N ILE A 12 5.12 18.47 -7.06
CA ILE A 12 3.85 17.76 -6.85
C ILE A 12 3.19 17.42 -8.19
N ALA A 13 3.10 18.40 -9.10
CA ALA A 13 2.52 18.20 -10.43
C ALA A 13 3.31 17.19 -11.25
N ALA A 14 4.65 17.23 -11.20
CA ALA A 14 5.51 16.26 -11.86
C ALA A 14 5.32 14.85 -11.29
N TYR A 15 5.21 14.70 -9.97
CA TYR A 15 4.93 13.42 -9.32
C TYR A 15 3.60 12.81 -9.75
N PHE A 16 2.51 13.60 -9.72
CA PHE A 16 1.21 13.15 -10.20
C PHE A 16 1.21 12.84 -11.70
N MET A 17 1.92 13.61 -12.54
CA MET A 17 2.07 13.28 -13.96
C MET A 17 2.84 11.98 -14.18
N LEU A 18 3.89 11.73 -13.39
CA LEU A 18 4.67 10.50 -13.49
C LEU A 18 3.83 9.28 -13.08
N LEU A 19 3.05 9.40 -12.00
CA LEU A 19 2.08 8.40 -11.57
C LEU A 19 1.03 8.12 -12.65
N VAL A 20 0.37 9.15 -13.17
CA VAL A 20 -0.64 9.00 -14.23
C VAL A 20 -0.02 8.42 -15.51
N GLY A 21 1.18 8.85 -15.87
CA GLY A 21 1.94 8.31 -17.00
C GLY A 21 2.24 6.83 -16.84
N LEU A 22 2.63 6.39 -15.64
CA LEU A 22 2.86 4.98 -15.32
C LEU A 22 1.57 4.16 -15.35
N VAL A 23 0.48 4.68 -14.78
CA VAL A 23 -0.83 4.01 -14.82
C VAL A 23 -1.27 3.85 -16.27
N VAL A 24 -1.24 4.92 -17.07
CA VAL A 24 -1.63 4.88 -18.49
C VAL A 24 -0.72 3.95 -19.30
N TRP A 25 0.59 3.96 -19.06
CA TRP A 25 1.53 3.06 -19.72
C TRP A 25 1.30 1.59 -19.35
N SER A 26 1.05 1.31 -18.06
CA SER A 26 0.75 -0.03 -17.55
C SER A 26 -0.59 -0.54 -18.11
N THR A 27 -1.63 0.30 -18.11
CA THR A 27 -2.94 -0.01 -18.69
C THR A 27 -2.89 -0.19 -20.21
N ARG A 28 -2.05 0.56 -20.92
CA ARG A 28 -1.84 0.41 -22.38
C ARG A 28 -1.06 -0.85 -22.76
N ARG A 29 -0.30 -1.44 -21.84
CA ARG A 29 0.35 -2.75 -22.03
C ARG A 29 -0.58 -3.95 -21.79
N ARG A 30 -1.89 -3.74 -21.66
CA ARG A 30 -2.89 -4.83 -21.60
C ARG A 30 -2.73 -5.81 -22.78
N GLN A 31 -2.19 -6.99 -22.49
CA GLN A 31 -2.37 -8.18 -23.32
C GLN A 31 -3.38 -9.12 -22.63
N ASN A 32 -4.61 -9.11 -23.16
CA ASN A 32 -5.53 -10.22 -23.44
C ASN A 32 -5.78 -11.39 -22.44
N SER A 33 -5.40 -11.37 -21.16
CA SER A 33 -5.80 -12.46 -20.25
C SER A 33 -6.03 -12.05 -18.80
N SER A 34 -7.10 -12.58 -18.20
CA SER A 34 -7.43 -12.49 -16.78
C SER A 34 -6.30 -13.00 -15.86
N ALA A 35 -5.46 -13.91 -16.37
CA ALA A 35 -4.27 -14.38 -15.67
C ALA A 35 -3.20 -13.29 -15.57
N ASP A 36 -3.08 -12.40 -16.55
CA ASP A 36 -2.07 -11.34 -16.56
C ASP A 36 -2.47 -10.13 -15.70
N TYR A 37 -3.79 -10.00 -15.44
CA TYR A 37 -4.38 -9.05 -14.49
C TYR A 37 -4.14 -9.46 -13.02
N PHE A 38 -4.16 -10.76 -12.71
CA PHE A 38 -3.97 -11.29 -11.34
C PHE A 38 -2.54 -11.75 -11.01
N LEU A 39 -1.79 -12.29 -11.98
CA LEU A 39 -0.47 -12.89 -11.71
C LEU A 39 0.72 -12.01 -12.07
N ALA A 40 0.52 -10.84 -12.69
CA ALA A 40 1.61 -10.01 -13.24
C ALA A 40 2.67 -10.87 -13.95
N GLY A 41 2.17 -11.80 -14.76
CA GLY A 41 2.90 -12.73 -15.63
C GLY A 41 4.22 -13.29 -15.11
N ARG A 42 4.29 -14.02 -13.99
CA ARG A 42 5.39 -14.92 -13.54
C ARG A 42 6.87 -14.43 -13.68
N HIS A 43 7.09 -13.17 -14.05
CA HIS A 43 8.36 -12.58 -14.47
C HIS A 43 8.61 -11.24 -13.77
N LEU A 44 7.92 -11.00 -12.65
CA LEU A 44 8.31 -9.93 -11.73
C LEU A 44 9.70 -10.27 -11.17
N GLY A 45 10.68 -9.41 -11.43
CA GLY A 45 12.01 -9.55 -10.83
C GLY A 45 11.89 -9.56 -9.31
N TRP A 46 12.72 -10.37 -8.63
CA TRP A 46 12.69 -10.54 -7.17
C TRP A 46 12.74 -9.20 -6.41
N PHE A 47 13.46 -8.21 -6.96
CA PHE A 47 13.54 -6.85 -6.42
C PHE A 47 12.18 -6.14 -6.41
N VAL A 48 11.38 -6.26 -7.48
CA VAL A 48 10.05 -5.63 -7.58
C VAL A 48 9.09 -6.28 -6.60
N VAL A 49 9.17 -7.61 -6.42
CA VAL A 49 8.35 -8.34 -5.43
C VAL A 49 8.71 -7.90 -4.01
N GLY A 50 10.01 -7.82 -3.68
CA GLY A 50 10.47 -7.34 -2.37
C GLY A 50 10.07 -5.89 -2.10
N ALA A 51 10.26 -5.01 -3.09
CA ALA A 51 9.87 -3.60 -3.00
C ALA A 51 8.35 -3.44 -2.83
N SER A 52 7.53 -4.24 -3.52
CA SER A 52 6.08 -4.22 -3.35
C SER A 52 5.65 -4.71 -1.97
N ILE A 53 6.20 -5.82 -1.46
CA ILE A 53 5.91 -6.29 -0.10
C ILE A 53 6.27 -5.22 0.94
N PHE A 54 7.42 -4.56 0.76
CA PHE A 54 7.84 -3.45 1.60
C PHE A 54 6.88 -2.25 1.48
N ALA A 55 6.53 -1.84 0.27
CA ALA A 55 5.60 -0.74 0.00
C ALA A 55 4.22 -0.99 0.65
N SER A 56 3.70 -2.21 0.52
CA SER A 56 2.40 -2.58 1.07
C SER A 56 2.42 -2.65 2.61
N ASN A 57 3.60 -2.81 3.22
CA ASN A 57 3.75 -2.74 4.67
C ASN A 57 3.85 -1.29 5.15
N VAL A 58 4.65 -0.46 4.47
CA VAL A 58 4.91 0.94 4.83
C VAL A 58 3.82 1.87 4.32
N GLY A 59 2.82 2.09 5.17
CA GLY A 59 1.72 3.03 4.93
C GLY A 59 1.87 4.41 5.59
N SER A 60 0.89 5.27 5.38
CA SER A 60 0.79 6.61 6.00
C SER A 60 0.83 6.58 7.53
N GLU A 61 0.42 5.46 8.13
CA GLU A 61 0.53 5.18 9.57
C GLU A 61 1.98 5.17 10.08
N HIS A 62 2.95 4.70 9.29
CA HIS A 62 4.35 4.68 9.69
C HIS A 62 4.93 6.10 9.61
N ILE A 63 4.59 6.86 8.56
CA ILE A 63 5.14 8.21 8.36
C ILE A 63 4.55 9.20 9.35
N VAL A 64 3.23 9.23 9.52
CA VAL A 64 2.57 10.22 10.39
C VAL A 64 2.50 9.70 11.84
N GLY A 65 2.13 8.43 12.01
CA GLY A 65 1.92 7.81 13.32
C GLY A 65 3.23 7.51 14.05
N LEU A 66 4.15 6.76 13.43
CA LEU A 66 5.43 6.43 14.08
C LEU A 66 6.34 7.64 14.21
N ALA A 67 6.37 8.59 13.26
CA ALA A 67 7.14 9.82 13.45
C ALA A 67 6.59 10.65 14.62
N GLY A 68 5.27 10.82 14.71
CA GLY A 68 4.62 11.52 15.82
C GLY A 68 4.80 10.83 17.18
N THR A 69 4.92 9.50 17.17
CA THR A 69 5.18 8.70 18.37
C THR A 69 6.66 8.74 18.75
N GLY A 70 7.57 8.71 17.78
CA GLY A 70 9.01 8.86 17.96
C GLY A 70 9.40 10.22 18.52
N ALA A 71 8.72 11.29 18.08
CA ALA A 71 8.91 12.63 18.63
C ALA A 71 8.51 12.73 20.11
N ARG A 72 7.52 11.95 20.56
CA ARG A 72 7.02 11.98 21.95
C ARG A 72 7.71 10.98 22.88
N SER A 73 8.00 9.78 22.38
CA SER A 73 8.41 8.62 23.19
C SER A 73 9.78 8.05 22.80
N GLY A 74 10.48 8.67 21.86
CA GLY A 74 11.80 8.23 21.38
C GLY A 74 11.75 7.02 20.45
N VAL A 75 12.91 6.40 20.22
CA VAL A 75 13.11 5.33 19.22
C VAL A 75 12.65 3.94 19.67
N VAL A 76 11.94 3.83 20.79
CA VAL A 76 11.52 2.54 21.38
C VAL A 76 10.66 1.73 20.41
N PHE A 77 9.75 2.40 19.68
CA PHE A 77 8.91 1.76 18.67
C PHE A 77 9.69 1.26 17.45
N GLY A 78 10.92 1.75 17.22
CA GLY A 78 11.81 1.24 16.17
C GLY A 78 12.18 -0.24 16.37
N HIS A 79 12.08 -0.75 17.60
CA HIS A 79 12.26 -2.17 17.89
C HIS A 79 11.27 -3.07 17.14
N PHE A 80 10.06 -2.58 16.86
CA PHE A 80 9.04 -3.32 16.11
C PHE A 80 9.51 -3.58 14.67
N GLU A 81 10.02 -2.54 14.00
CA GLU A 81 10.56 -2.64 12.63
C GLU A 81 11.88 -3.45 12.60
N LEU A 82 12.71 -3.33 13.64
CA LEU A 82 13.92 -4.14 13.76
C LEU A 82 13.62 -5.64 13.88
N HIS A 83 12.42 -6.06 14.29
CA HIS A 83 12.01 -7.47 14.34
C HIS A 83 11.42 -8.01 13.03
N SER A 84 11.29 -7.17 12.00
CA SER A 84 10.73 -7.56 10.70
C SER A 84 11.56 -8.63 9.96
N TRP A 85 12.79 -8.93 10.40
CA TRP A 85 13.58 -10.07 9.88
C TRP A 85 12.88 -11.43 10.08
N LEU A 86 11.97 -11.56 11.04
CA LEU A 86 11.16 -12.77 11.25
C LEU A 86 10.30 -13.12 10.02
N ILE A 87 9.95 -12.13 9.20
CA ILE A 87 9.22 -12.34 7.94
C ILE A 87 10.03 -13.21 6.97
N LEU A 88 11.37 -13.14 6.99
CA LEU A 88 12.21 -13.98 6.13
C LEU A 88 12.10 -15.46 6.52
N LEU A 89 12.07 -15.76 7.83
CA LEU A 89 11.87 -17.11 8.34
C LEU A 89 10.47 -17.63 8.00
N LEU A 90 9.45 -16.80 8.22
CA LEU A 90 8.07 -17.15 7.85
C LEU A 90 7.93 -17.36 6.34
N GLY A 91 8.59 -16.53 5.53
CA GLY A 91 8.65 -16.68 4.08
C GLY A 91 9.22 -18.03 3.67
N TRP A 92 10.35 -18.43 4.24
CA TRP A 92 10.96 -19.74 3.96
C TRP A 92 10.01 -20.90 4.30
N VAL A 93 9.36 -20.85 5.46
CA VAL A 93 8.53 -21.96 5.95
C VAL A 93 7.18 -22.03 5.23
N PHE A 94 6.49 -20.90 5.10
CA PHE A 94 5.10 -20.86 4.66
C PHE A 94 4.93 -20.70 3.15
N VAL A 95 5.82 -20.00 2.44
CA VAL A 95 5.71 -19.84 0.97
C VAL A 95 5.66 -21.20 0.25
N PRO A 96 6.52 -22.19 0.55
CA PRO A 96 6.43 -23.51 -0.07
C PRO A 96 5.11 -24.24 0.22
N ILE A 97 4.52 -24.03 1.39
CA ILE A 97 3.25 -24.64 1.79
C ILE A 97 2.11 -24.05 0.95
N TYR A 98 2.03 -22.72 0.85
CA TYR A 98 1.00 -22.04 0.07
C TYR A 98 1.11 -22.35 -1.43
N MET A 99 2.34 -22.42 -1.96
CA MET A 99 2.56 -22.78 -3.37
C MET A 99 2.08 -24.21 -3.69
N ARG A 100 2.25 -25.17 -2.77
CA ARG A 100 1.75 -26.54 -2.95
C ARG A 100 0.22 -26.64 -2.84
N ALA A 101 -0.39 -25.85 -1.95
CA ALA A 101 -1.84 -25.80 -1.77
C ALA A 101 -2.58 -25.12 -2.93
N ARG A 102 -1.87 -24.41 -3.83
CA ARG A 102 -2.43 -23.66 -4.98
C ARG A 102 -3.55 -22.69 -4.58
N VAL A 103 -3.44 -22.13 -3.38
CA VAL A 103 -4.37 -21.14 -2.83
C VAL A 103 -3.95 -19.74 -3.29
N PHE A 104 -4.93 -18.90 -3.59
CA PHE A 104 -4.69 -17.51 -3.97
C PHE A 104 -4.87 -16.55 -2.79
N THR A 105 -5.67 -16.95 -1.79
CA THR A 105 -5.96 -16.11 -0.63
C THR A 105 -5.78 -16.87 0.69
N MET A 106 -5.50 -16.15 1.77
CA MET A 106 -5.38 -16.75 3.12
C MET A 106 -6.70 -17.39 3.60
N PRO A 107 -7.89 -16.79 3.39
CA PRO A 107 -9.16 -17.44 3.75
C PRO A 107 -9.41 -18.74 2.98
N GLU A 108 -9.01 -18.82 1.71
CA GLU A 108 -9.11 -20.04 0.90
C GLU A 108 -8.19 -21.16 1.43
N PHE A 109 -7.01 -20.82 1.94
CA PHE A 109 -6.15 -21.77 2.65
C PHE A 109 -6.83 -22.37 3.89
N LEU A 110 -7.51 -21.54 4.68
CA LEU A 110 -8.27 -22.02 5.83
C LEU A 110 -9.50 -22.84 5.44
N GLU A 111 -10.14 -22.53 4.31
CA GLU A 111 -11.24 -23.35 3.78
C GLU A 111 -10.78 -24.77 3.47
N GLN A 112 -9.66 -24.90 2.74
CA GLN A 112 -9.11 -26.21 2.37
C GLN A 112 -8.60 -26.99 3.59
N ARG A 113 -8.11 -26.29 4.62
CA ARG A 113 -7.54 -26.93 5.81
C ARG A 113 -8.56 -27.29 6.89
N TYR A 114 -9.60 -26.47 7.08
CA TYR A 114 -10.54 -26.59 8.19
C TYR A 114 -11.99 -26.71 7.72
N SER A 115 -12.60 -25.61 7.27
CA SER A 115 -14.00 -25.60 6.84
C SER A 115 -14.38 -24.31 6.09
N PRO A 116 -15.47 -24.31 5.29
CA PRO A 116 -16.02 -23.11 4.67
C PRO A 116 -16.46 -22.03 5.67
N TRP A 117 -16.80 -22.41 6.91
CA TRP A 117 -17.15 -21.46 7.96
C TRP A 117 -15.93 -20.66 8.42
N ALA A 118 -14.75 -21.30 8.52
CA ALA A 118 -13.50 -20.62 8.86
C ALA A 118 -13.12 -19.54 7.83
N ARG A 119 -13.41 -19.79 6.54
CA ARG A 119 -13.23 -18.79 5.47
C ARG A 119 -14.10 -17.55 5.71
N TRP A 120 -15.39 -17.74 5.92
CA TRP A 120 -16.32 -16.63 6.12
C TRP A 120 -15.97 -15.80 7.34
N PHE A 121 -15.64 -16.46 8.45
CA PHE A 121 -15.22 -15.79 9.67
C PHE A 121 -13.94 -14.98 9.46
N LEU A 122 -12.89 -15.58 8.87
CA LEU A 122 -11.64 -14.86 8.64
C LEU A 122 -11.81 -13.72 7.63
N SER A 123 -12.52 -13.93 6.53
CA SER A 123 -12.77 -12.89 5.54
C SER A 123 -13.52 -11.70 6.14
N LEU A 124 -14.53 -11.95 6.98
CA LEU A 124 -15.29 -10.88 7.62
C LEU A 124 -14.43 -10.07 8.59
N ILE A 125 -13.71 -10.75 9.50
CA ILE A 125 -12.89 -10.05 10.50
C ILE A 125 -11.73 -9.30 9.86
N THR A 126 -11.10 -9.87 8.82
CA THR A 126 -10.00 -9.20 8.11
C THR A 126 -10.50 -8.00 7.31
N LEU A 127 -11.64 -8.11 6.63
CA LEU A 127 -12.20 -7.01 5.85
C LEU A 127 -12.64 -5.85 6.77
N VAL A 128 -13.39 -6.16 7.83
CA VAL A 128 -13.81 -5.16 8.82
C VAL A 128 -12.59 -4.53 9.50
N GLY A 129 -11.63 -5.36 9.92
CA GLY A 129 -10.38 -4.89 10.52
C GLY A 129 -9.60 -3.97 9.59
N TYR A 130 -9.47 -4.33 8.31
CA TYR A 130 -8.74 -3.53 7.32
C TYR A 130 -9.40 -2.18 7.06
N VAL A 131 -10.73 -2.14 6.94
CA VAL A 131 -11.49 -0.89 6.79
C VAL A 131 -11.32 -0.01 8.02
N LEU A 132 -11.51 -0.56 9.22
CA LEU A 132 -11.48 0.23 10.46
C LEU A 132 -10.08 0.72 10.83
N THR A 133 -9.04 -0.07 10.55
CA THR A 133 -7.66 0.26 10.93
C THR A 133 -6.89 0.92 9.80
N LYS A 134 -6.59 0.19 8.72
CA LYS A 134 -5.74 0.67 7.62
C LYS A 134 -6.38 1.80 6.84
N VAL A 135 -7.62 1.63 6.39
CA VAL A 135 -8.29 2.66 5.56
C VAL A 135 -8.54 3.93 6.38
N SER A 136 -9.10 3.80 7.59
CA SER A 136 -9.35 4.96 8.47
C SER A 136 -8.07 5.74 8.78
N VAL A 137 -6.97 5.07 9.13
CA VAL A 137 -5.70 5.75 9.46
C VAL A 137 -5.12 6.42 8.21
N THR A 138 -5.22 5.79 7.05
CA THR A 138 -4.74 6.38 5.79
C THR A 138 -5.51 7.66 5.43
N VAL A 139 -6.83 7.63 5.57
CA VAL A 139 -7.69 8.81 5.32
C VAL A 139 -7.43 9.91 6.34
N TYR A 140 -7.29 9.56 7.62
CA TYR A 140 -6.96 10.51 8.68
C TYR A 140 -5.60 11.18 8.47
N ALA A 141 -4.55 10.38 8.26
CA ALA A 141 -3.21 10.90 7.99
C ALA A 141 -3.20 11.81 6.76
N GLY A 142 -3.90 11.41 5.71
CA GLY A 142 -4.07 12.22 4.51
C GLY A 142 -4.77 13.56 4.79
N GLY A 143 -5.90 13.54 5.48
CA GLY A 143 -6.64 14.75 5.85
C GLY A 143 -5.81 15.72 6.69
N VAL A 144 -5.09 15.22 7.70
CA VAL A 144 -4.19 16.04 8.54
C VAL A 144 -3.08 16.68 7.71
N VAL A 145 -2.52 15.97 6.72
CA VAL A 145 -1.49 16.52 5.82
C VAL A 145 -2.07 17.65 4.96
N PHE A 146 -3.28 17.49 4.41
CA PHE A 146 -3.93 18.56 3.64
C PHE A 146 -4.25 19.79 4.49
N GLU A 147 -4.72 19.60 5.72
CA GLU A 147 -5.00 20.68 6.66
C GLU A 147 -3.72 21.42 7.05
N ALA A 148 -2.67 20.67 7.44
CA ALA A 148 -1.41 21.25 7.90
C ALA A 148 -0.63 21.98 6.79
N LEU A 149 -0.67 21.46 5.56
CA LEU A 149 0.13 22.00 4.46
C LEU A 149 -0.66 23.01 3.60
N MET A 150 -1.89 22.70 3.21
CA MET A 150 -2.68 23.52 2.28
C MET A 150 -3.71 24.41 2.99
N GLY A 151 -3.93 24.25 4.30
CA GLY A 151 -4.96 24.98 5.04
C GLY A 151 -6.39 24.63 4.60
N ILE A 152 -6.57 23.49 3.92
CA ILE A 152 -7.88 22.99 3.48
C ILE A 152 -8.53 22.25 4.64
N ASP A 153 -9.85 22.40 4.80
CA ASP A 153 -10.60 21.67 5.84
C ASP A 153 -10.36 20.15 5.75
N PHE A 154 -10.18 19.52 6.91
CA PHE A 154 -9.91 18.09 7.05
C PHE A 154 -10.89 17.22 6.27
N TRP A 155 -12.19 17.54 6.29
CA TRP A 155 -13.22 16.73 5.64
C TRP A 155 -13.12 16.81 4.12
N VAL A 156 -12.81 18.00 3.59
CA VAL A 156 -12.61 18.20 2.15
C VAL A 156 -11.38 17.43 1.67
N GLY A 157 -10.27 17.52 2.41
CA GLY A 157 -9.04 16.76 2.10
C GLY A 157 -9.24 15.25 2.17
N ALA A 158 -9.88 14.76 3.23
CA ALA A 158 -10.17 13.34 3.44
C ALA A 158 -11.05 12.76 2.32
N VAL A 159 -12.15 13.42 1.98
CA VAL A 159 -13.05 12.97 0.91
C VAL A 159 -12.35 13.00 -0.45
N ALA A 160 -11.57 14.04 -0.73
CA ALA A 160 -10.82 14.16 -1.98
C ALA A 160 -9.83 12.98 -2.15
N ILE A 161 -9.10 12.61 -1.10
CA ILE A 161 -8.20 11.44 -1.13
C ILE A 161 -8.96 10.16 -1.44
N VAL A 162 -10.07 9.91 -0.74
CA VAL A 162 -10.86 8.68 -0.94
C VAL A 162 -11.38 8.57 -2.36
N VAL A 163 -11.94 9.66 -2.89
CA VAL A 163 -12.48 9.70 -4.25
C VAL A 163 -11.37 9.50 -5.28
N LEU A 164 -10.27 10.26 -5.17
CA LEU A 164 -9.16 10.18 -6.11
C LEU A 164 -8.52 8.79 -6.09
N THR A 165 -8.32 8.24 -4.89
CA THR A 165 -7.81 6.87 -4.68
C THR A 165 -8.72 5.81 -5.26
N GLY A 166 -10.02 5.92 -5.02
CA GLY A 166 -11.02 5.01 -5.59
C GLY A 166 -11.02 5.05 -7.11
N VAL A 167 -11.02 6.24 -7.71
CA VAL A 167 -11.06 6.43 -9.17
C VAL A 167 -9.84 5.78 -9.84
N TYR A 168 -8.61 6.10 -9.40
CA TYR A 168 -7.43 5.53 -10.05
C TYR A 168 -7.29 4.03 -9.80
N THR A 169 -7.72 3.53 -8.63
CA THR A 169 -7.65 2.10 -8.31
C THR A 169 -8.61 1.29 -9.20
N VAL A 170 -9.83 1.79 -9.41
CA VAL A 170 -10.83 1.15 -10.29
C VAL A 170 -10.38 1.13 -11.75
N ILE A 171 -9.74 2.22 -12.22
CA ILE A 171 -9.28 2.32 -13.61
C ILE A 171 -8.00 1.52 -13.86
N GLY A 172 -7.06 1.52 -12.91
CA GLY A 172 -5.72 0.94 -13.07
C GLY A 172 -5.67 -0.60 -12.94
N GLY A 173 -6.43 -1.17 -12.01
CA GLY A 173 -6.36 -2.60 -11.68
C GLY A 173 -5.08 -3.03 -10.93
N LEU A 174 -5.00 -4.29 -10.49
CA LEU A 174 -3.98 -4.79 -9.56
C LEU A 174 -2.53 -4.58 -10.06
N ARG A 175 -2.28 -4.79 -11.36
CA ARG A 175 -0.95 -4.59 -11.96
C ARG A 175 -0.50 -3.13 -11.91
N ALA A 176 -1.40 -2.18 -12.19
CA ALA A 176 -1.06 -0.76 -12.09
C ALA A 176 -0.73 -0.39 -10.64
N VAL A 177 -1.52 -0.90 -9.68
CA VAL A 177 -1.29 -0.68 -8.24
C VAL A 177 0.10 -1.17 -7.81
N VAL A 178 0.49 -2.40 -8.19
CA VAL A 178 1.82 -2.95 -7.82
C VAL A 178 2.97 -2.12 -8.39
N TYR A 179 2.86 -1.63 -9.63
CA TYR A 179 3.89 -0.77 -10.21
C TYR A 179 3.93 0.61 -9.54
N THR A 180 2.77 1.21 -9.23
CA THR A 180 2.73 2.48 -8.51
C THR A 180 3.27 2.34 -7.09
N GLU A 181 2.96 1.25 -6.39
CA GLU A 181 3.48 0.96 -5.04
C GLU A 181 5.00 0.77 -5.06
N SER A 182 5.54 0.06 -6.05
CA SER A 182 6.98 -0.16 -6.18
C SER A 182 7.74 1.16 -6.39
N LEU A 183 7.19 2.08 -7.19
CA LEU A 183 7.77 3.41 -7.34
C LEU A 183 7.61 4.25 -6.07
N GLN A 184 6.45 4.17 -5.43
CA GLN A 184 6.17 4.87 -4.19
C GLN A 184 7.14 4.44 -3.08
N ALA A 185 7.52 3.15 -3.01
CA ALA A 185 8.56 2.69 -2.08
C ALA A 185 9.90 3.40 -2.29
N ILE A 186 10.34 3.59 -3.54
CA ILE A 186 11.59 4.30 -3.83
C ILE A 186 11.49 5.75 -3.39
N VAL A 187 10.37 6.42 -3.71
CA VAL A 187 10.13 7.81 -3.30
C VAL A 187 10.09 7.94 -1.78
N LEU A 188 9.48 6.98 -1.08
CA LEU A 188 9.44 6.95 0.38
C LEU A 188 10.82 6.77 1.00
N ILE A 189 11.64 5.86 0.47
CA ILE A 189 13.01 5.63 0.96
C ILE A 189 13.86 6.88 0.75
N VAL A 190 13.82 7.46 -0.46
CA VAL A 190 14.60 8.67 -0.78
C VAL A 190 14.09 9.89 0.00
N GLY A 191 12.77 10.02 0.16
CA GLY A 191 12.17 11.13 0.90
C GLY A 191 12.32 11.03 2.42
N SER A 192 12.64 9.84 2.94
CA SER A 192 12.88 9.61 4.38
C SER A 192 14.38 9.62 4.75
N ALA A 193 15.27 9.74 3.76
CA ALA A 193 16.72 9.84 3.94
C ALA A 193 17.15 11.29 4.24
#